data_AF-A0A933ZQJ3-F1
#
_entry.id   AF-A0A933ZQJ3-F1
#
_cell.length_a   1.000
_cell.length_b   1.000
_cell.length_c   1.000
_cell.angle_alpha   90.00
_cell.angle_beta   90.00
_cell.angle_gamma   90.00
#
_symmetry.space_group_name_H-M   'P 1'
#
loop_
_entity.id
_entity.type
_entity.pdbx_description
1 polymer ?
#
loop_
_entity_poly.entity_id
_entity_poly.type
_entity_poly.pdbx_seq_one_letter_code
_entity_poly.pdbx_strand_id
1 'polypeptide(L)'
;MRAPARMALLAVVPLSLVLVAAAPEVAGPKPFSHKLHVGEQEMPCKSCHDLKAEGLPALKSKGCGKCHEDGAPQWRKKEAAPGQAKVRFPHSKHAEKGECADCHQSVLEDQQPAPLEAESCGRCHEEKKVAVNELACAQCHGEDLKRRRPADHDGAWFQRHGEQSQWRALEEHGKSCGDCHRPATCSACHDQQKPRDHNGLWRVRTHGLAAGWDRDRCMTCHQTSTCQRCHADTRPVNHAGNWRLNHGLVAGTVGNETCNVCHQTSWCAACHSGR
;
A
#
# COMPACT_ATOMS: atom_id res chain seq x y z
N MET A 1 17.78 -39.41 -62.77
CA MET A 1 16.35 -39.25 -62.46
C MET A 1 16.20 -38.13 -61.44
N ARG A 2 15.73 -36.94 -61.87
CA ARG A 2 15.38 -35.81 -61.01
C ARG A 2 13.99 -35.35 -61.44
N ALA A 3 13.03 -35.40 -60.53
CA ALA A 3 11.64 -34.99 -60.78
C ALA A 3 11.51 -33.45 -60.77
N PRO A 4 10.63 -32.85 -61.61
CA PRO A 4 10.39 -31.41 -61.57
C PRO A 4 9.39 -31.04 -60.47
N ALA A 5 9.64 -29.88 -59.85
CA ALA A 5 8.87 -29.31 -58.76
C ALA A 5 7.45 -28.88 -59.19
N ARG A 6 6.45 -29.19 -58.37
CA ARG A 6 5.07 -28.68 -58.51
C ARG A 6 4.94 -27.38 -57.73
N MET A 7 4.67 -26.27 -58.42
CA MET A 7 4.23 -25.02 -57.80
C MET A 7 2.82 -25.17 -57.25
N ALA A 8 2.63 -24.92 -55.96
CA ALA A 8 1.31 -24.80 -55.34
C ALA A 8 0.94 -23.31 -55.27
N LEU A 9 -0.13 -22.91 -55.97
CA LEU A 9 -0.74 -21.59 -55.81
C LEU A 9 -1.50 -21.54 -54.48
N LEU A 10 -1.10 -20.65 -53.58
CA LEU A 10 -1.83 -20.30 -52.37
C LEU A 10 -2.97 -19.34 -52.73
N ALA A 11 -4.21 -19.80 -52.61
CA ALA A 11 -5.39 -18.94 -52.68
C ALA A 11 -5.55 -18.18 -51.35
N VAL A 12 -5.36 -16.86 -51.39
CA VAL A 12 -5.61 -15.97 -50.25
C VAL A 12 -7.09 -15.60 -50.26
N VAL A 13 -7.86 -16.15 -49.32
CA VAL A 13 -9.25 -15.75 -49.07
C VAL A 13 -9.22 -14.61 -48.05
N PRO A 14 -9.72 -13.40 -48.36
CA PRO A 14 -9.76 -12.31 -47.38
C PRO A 14 -10.81 -12.62 -46.31
N LEU A 15 -10.34 -12.80 -45.08
CA LEU A 15 -11.18 -12.96 -43.89
C LEU A 15 -11.81 -11.60 -43.55
N SER A 16 -13.03 -11.36 -44.03
CA SER A 16 -13.81 -10.18 -43.67
C SER A 16 -14.15 -10.23 -42.18
N LEU A 17 -13.49 -9.39 -41.39
CA LEU A 17 -13.76 -9.21 -39.96
C LEU A 17 -15.09 -8.44 -39.81
N VAL A 18 -16.19 -9.16 -39.61
CA VAL A 18 -17.46 -8.55 -39.24
C VAL A 18 -17.38 -8.10 -37.78
N LEU A 19 -17.19 -6.79 -37.57
CA LEU A 19 -17.38 -6.15 -36.27
C LEU A 19 -18.87 -6.17 -35.94
N VAL A 20 -19.28 -7.15 -35.13
CA VAL A 20 -20.59 -7.14 -34.47
C VAL A 20 -20.51 -6.07 -33.38
N ALA A 21 -21.08 -4.89 -33.66
CA ALA A 21 -21.34 -3.90 -32.64
C ALA A 21 -22.33 -4.51 -31.62
N ALA A 22 -21.88 -4.72 -30.39
CA ALA A 22 -22.76 -5.09 -29.29
C ALA A 22 -23.74 -3.94 -29.06
N ALA A 23 -25.02 -4.18 -29.37
CA ALA A 23 -26.08 -3.25 -28.99
C ALA A 23 -26.11 -3.12 -27.45
N PRO A 24 -26.36 -1.91 -26.91
CA PRO A 24 -26.52 -1.73 -25.47
C PRO A 24 -27.67 -2.62 -24.98
N GLU A 25 -27.43 -3.42 -23.93
CA GLU A 25 -28.50 -4.14 -23.23
C GLU A 25 -29.55 -3.12 -22.79
N VAL A 26 -30.73 -3.14 -23.43
CA VAL A 26 -31.88 -2.38 -22.97
C VAL A 26 -32.30 -3.01 -21.65
N ALA A 27 -32.03 -2.32 -20.53
CA ALA A 27 -32.45 -2.76 -19.21
C ALA A 27 -33.96 -3.00 -19.23
N GLY A 28 -34.38 -4.27 -19.09
CA GLY A 28 -35.78 -4.63 -18.99
C GLY A 28 -36.46 -3.92 -17.80
N PRO A 29 -37.81 -3.99 -17.71
CA PRO A 29 -38.57 -3.30 -16.66
C PRO A 29 -38.01 -3.66 -15.28
N LYS A 30 -37.69 -2.63 -14.47
CA LYS A 30 -37.21 -2.84 -13.09
C LYS A 30 -38.28 -3.64 -12.34
N PRO A 31 -37.97 -4.85 -11.83
CA PRO A 31 -38.98 -5.76 -11.28
C PRO A 31 -39.60 -5.26 -9.96
N PHE A 32 -38.99 -4.26 -9.33
CA PHE A 32 -39.45 -3.68 -8.07
C PHE A 32 -38.94 -2.22 -7.95
N SER A 33 -39.79 -1.34 -7.40
CA SER A 33 -39.45 0.07 -7.13
C SER A 33 -39.53 0.35 -5.63
N HIS A 34 -38.39 0.58 -4.99
CA HIS A 34 -38.28 1.15 -3.65
C HIS A 34 -38.78 2.60 -3.62
N LYS A 35 -38.66 3.36 -4.72
CA LYS A 35 -39.20 4.72 -4.80
C LYS A 35 -40.71 4.76 -4.54
N LEU A 36 -41.47 3.89 -5.22
CA LEU A 36 -42.92 3.79 -5.02
C LEU A 36 -43.26 3.25 -3.62
N HIS A 37 -42.59 2.19 -3.16
CA HIS A 37 -42.98 1.50 -1.93
C HIS A 37 -42.51 2.20 -0.65
N VAL A 38 -41.27 2.71 -0.64
CA VAL A 38 -40.68 3.35 0.53
C VAL A 38 -40.84 4.87 0.45
N GLY A 39 -40.69 5.46 -0.74
CA GLY A 39 -40.80 6.91 -0.93
C GLY A 39 -42.24 7.42 -0.98
N GLU A 40 -43.09 6.82 -1.82
CA GLU A 40 -44.47 7.29 -2.01
C GLU A 40 -45.48 6.64 -1.06
N GLN A 41 -45.34 5.33 -0.79
CA GLN A 41 -46.21 4.59 0.13
C GLN A 41 -45.68 4.53 1.57
N GLU A 42 -44.55 5.19 1.84
CA GLU A 42 -43.94 5.33 3.17
C GLU A 42 -43.75 4.00 3.94
N MET A 43 -43.57 2.88 3.24
CA MET A 43 -43.41 1.59 3.89
C MET A 43 -42.04 1.47 4.59
N PRO A 44 -41.99 0.97 5.84
CA PRO A 44 -40.73 0.81 6.54
C PRO A 44 -39.88 -0.30 5.92
N CYS A 45 -38.57 -0.09 5.80
CA CYS A 45 -37.63 -1.05 5.19
C CYS A 45 -37.74 -2.48 5.76
N LYS A 46 -37.97 -2.61 7.08
CA LYS A 46 -38.07 -3.89 7.81
C LYS A 46 -39.35 -4.68 7.49
N SER A 47 -40.33 -4.07 6.82
CA SER A 47 -41.53 -4.76 6.32
C SER A 47 -41.16 -5.79 5.25
N CYS A 48 -40.17 -5.46 4.42
CA CYS A 48 -39.69 -6.29 3.32
C CYS A 48 -38.36 -6.99 3.65
N HIS A 49 -37.44 -6.35 4.38
CA HIS A 49 -36.11 -6.91 4.66
C HIS A 49 -35.99 -7.51 6.07
N ASP A 50 -35.31 -8.66 6.17
CA ASP A 50 -34.83 -9.24 7.42
C ASP A 50 -33.32 -8.96 7.59
N LEU A 51 -32.98 -8.32 8.70
CA LEU A 51 -31.63 -7.87 9.06
C LEU A 51 -30.80 -8.96 9.77
N LYS A 52 -31.38 -10.15 10.02
CA LYS A 52 -30.69 -11.25 10.69
C LYS A 52 -29.65 -11.97 9.81
N ALA A 53 -29.71 -11.80 8.50
CA ALA A 53 -28.78 -12.44 7.59
C ALA A 53 -27.39 -11.76 7.63
N GLU A 54 -26.33 -12.56 7.57
CA GLU A 54 -24.97 -12.05 7.34
C GLU A 54 -24.79 -11.79 5.83
N GLY A 55 -24.63 -10.51 5.45
CA GLY A 55 -24.60 -10.08 4.04
C GLY A 55 -25.89 -9.38 3.61
N LEU A 56 -26.29 -9.54 2.33
CA LEU A 56 -27.49 -8.89 1.78
C LEU A 56 -28.74 -9.22 2.61
N PRO A 57 -29.49 -8.22 3.13
CA PRO A 57 -30.70 -8.45 3.91
C PRO A 57 -31.71 -9.32 3.15
N ALA A 58 -32.21 -10.37 3.81
CA ALA A 58 -33.10 -11.33 3.16
C ALA A 58 -34.46 -10.68 2.85
N LEU A 59 -34.98 -10.89 1.64
CA LEU A 59 -36.30 -10.39 1.24
C LEU A 59 -37.39 -11.34 1.76
N LYS A 60 -38.38 -10.79 2.45
CA LYS A 60 -39.61 -11.49 2.86
C LYS A 60 -40.55 -11.59 1.64
N SER A 61 -40.23 -12.46 0.69
CA SER A 61 -40.97 -12.61 -0.58
C SER A 61 -42.47 -12.88 -0.42
N LYS A 62 -42.88 -13.56 0.66
CA LYS A 62 -44.30 -13.78 0.99
C LYS A 62 -45.03 -12.50 1.43
N GLY A 63 -44.31 -11.42 1.72
CA GLY A 63 -44.85 -10.14 2.16
C GLY A 63 -45.60 -9.38 1.07
N CYS A 64 -45.26 -9.59 -0.20
CA CYS A 64 -45.89 -8.89 -1.33
C CYS A 64 -47.38 -9.22 -1.46
N GLY A 65 -47.77 -10.46 -1.17
CA GLY A 65 -49.16 -10.93 -1.25
C GLY A 65 -50.09 -10.33 -0.19
N LYS A 66 -49.57 -9.48 0.71
CA LYS A 66 -50.42 -8.70 1.62
C LYS A 66 -51.15 -7.55 0.92
N CYS A 67 -50.65 -7.11 -0.24
CA CYS A 67 -51.22 -6.01 -1.03
C CYS A 67 -51.38 -6.36 -2.52
N HIS A 68 -50.61 -7.32 -3.04
CA HIS A 68 -50.73 -7.79 -4.42
C HIS A 68 -51.46 -9.15 -4.48
N GLU A 69 -52.76 -9.12 -4.76
CA GLU A 69 -53.65 -10.30 -4.78
C GLU A 69 -53.30 -11.29 -5.91
N ASP A 70 -52.81 -10.78 -7.05
CA ASP A 70 -52.35 -11.59 -8.19
C ASP A 70 -50.95 -12.20 -7.99
N GLY A 71 -50.35 -11.98 -6.81
CA GLY A 71 -49.01 -12.42 -6.45
C GLY A 71 -47.91 -11.44 -6.85
N ALA A 72 -46.72 -11.62 -6.27
CA ALA A 72 -45.55 -10.83 -6.64
C ALA A 72 -45.16 -11.09 -8.11
N PRO A 73 -44.78 -10.05 -8.88
CA PRO A 73 -44.16 -10.24 -10.19
C PRO A 73 -43.07 -11.31 -10.14
N GLN A 74 -43.04 -12.23 -11.11
CA GLN A 74 -42.02 -13.28 -11.14
C GLN A 74 -40.69 -12.68 -11.60
N TRP A 75 -39.77 -12.37 -10.68
CA TRP A 75 -38.41 -11.94 -11.03
C TRP A 75 -37.39 -13.05 -10.76
N ARG A 76 -36.50 -13.28 -11.73
CA ARG A 76 -35.29 -14.06 -11.49
C ARG A 76 -34.26 -13.15 -10.82
N LYS A 77 -33.83 -13.53 -9.62
CA LYS A 77 -32.65 -12.94 -8.99
C LYS A 77 -31.45 -13.34 -9.87
N LYS A 78 -30.77 -12.39 -10.50
CA LYS A 78 -29.43 -12.65 -11.06
C LYS A 78 -28.56 -13.14 -9.90
N GLU A 79 -27.92 -14.29 -10.06
CA GLU A 79 -27.00 -14.82 -9.05
C GLU A 79 -25.91 -13.77 -8.81
N ALA A 80 -25.59 -13.52 -7.55
CA ALA A 80 -24.53 -12.56 -7.20
C ALA A 80 -23.22 -13.08 -7.80
N ALA A 81 -22.53 -12.24 -8.58
CA ALA A 81 -21.23 -12.59 -9.15
C ALA A 81 -20.26 -12.96 -8.00
N PRO A 82 -19.56 -14.11 -8.08
CA PRO A 82 -18.56 -14.46 -7.09
C PRO A 82 -17.36 -13.52 -7.26
N GLY A 83 -16.92 -12.82 -6.20
CA GLY A 83 -15.65 -12.09 -6.30
C GLY A 83 -15.35 -10.93 -5.36
N GLN A 84 -16.24 -10.53 -4.45
CA GLN A 84 -15.88 -9.49 -3.47
C GLN A 84 -15.48 -10.09 -2.14
N ALA A 85 -14.38 -9.59 -1.56
CA ALA A 85 -13.96 -9.92 -0.21
C ALA A 85 -15.16 -9.73 0.72
N LYS A 86 -15.60 -10.82 1.38
CA LYS A 86 -16.82 -10.83 2.19
C LYS A 86 -16.53 -10.12 3.51
N VAL A 87 -16.58 -8.80 3.50
CA VAL A 87 -16.66 -8.01 4.75
C VAL A 87 -17.90 -8.49 5.49
N ARG A 88 -17.73 -8.92 6.75
CA ARG A 88 -18.84 -9.38 7.57
C ARG A 88 -19.53 -8.15 8.15
N PHE A 89 -20.60 -7.70 7.49
CA PHE A 89 -21.35 -6.53 7.92
C PHE A 89 -22.58 -6.92 8.77
N PRO A 90 -22.59 -6.65 10.09
CA PRO A 90 -23.72 -6.96 10.96
C PRO A 90 -24.80 -5.86 10.85
N HIS A 91 -25.75 -6.01 9.90
CA HIS A 91 -26.85 -5.07 9.70
C HIS A 91 -27.65 -4.78 10.98
N SER A 92 -27.87 -5.78 11.84
CA SER A 92 -28.60 -5.61 13.11
C SER A 92 -27.94 -4.57 14.02
N LYS A 93 -26.62 -4.65 14.22
CA LYS A 93 -25.88 -3.73 15.09
C LYS A 93 -25.85 -2.30 14.54
N HIS A 94 -25.72 -2.15 13.23
CA HIS A 94 -25.70 -0.83 12.60
C HIS A 94 -27.09 -0.18 12.61
N ALA A 95 -28.16 -0.96 12.39
CA ALA A 95 -29.53 -0.48 12.44
C ALA A 95 -30.02 -0.10 13.85
N GLU A 96 -29.24 -0.37 14.90
CA GLU A 96 -29.48 0.15 16.26
C GLU A 96 -28.90 1.54 16.48
N LYS A 97 -27.98 1.98 15.61
CA LYS A 97 -27.18 3.22 15.77
C LYS A 97 -27.26 4.18 14.59
N GLY A 98 -27.92 3.79 13.49
CA GLY A 98 -28.12 4.61 12.31
C GLY A 98 -29.35 4.16 11.52
N GLU A 99 -29.77 5.00 10.59
CA GLU A 99 -30.91 4.73 9.72
C GLU A 99 -30.48 3.99 8.45
N CYS A 100 -31.41 3.26 7.83
CA CYS A 100 -31.10 2.50 6.61
C CYS A 100 -30.66 3.44 5.46
N ALA A 101 -31.26 4.62 5.41
CA ALA A 101 -31.01 5.65 4.41
C ALA A 101 -29.60 6.26 4.50
N ASP A 102 -28.98 6.26 5.70
CA ASP A 102 -27.63 6.80 5.91
C ASP A 102 -26.59 6.08 5.05
N CYS A 103 -26.82 4.79 4.72
CA CYS A 103 -25.96 4.01 3.84
C CYS A 103 -26.61 3.68 2.49
N HIS A 104 -27.93 3.53 2.43
CA HIS A 104 -28.66 3.07 1.25
C HIS A 104 -29.54 4.15 0.60
N GLN A 105 -29.19 5.43 0.73
CA GLN A 105 -29.94 6.55 0.15
C GLN A 105 -30.29 6.36 -1.33
N SER A 106 -29.36 5.82 -2.13
CA SER A 106 -29.57 5.61 -3.57
C SER A 106 -30.69 4.60 -3.87
N VAL A 107 -30.98 3.69 -2.95
CA VAL A 107 -32.08 2.71 -3.09
C VAL A 107 -33.42 3.42 -3.14
N LEU A 108 -33.59 4.57 -2.47
CA LEU A 108 -34.84 5.35 -2.52
C LEU A 108 -35.16 5.88 -3.94
N GLU A 109 -34.15 5.95 -4.81
CA GLU A 109 -34.29 6.34 -6.21
C GLU A 109 -34.15 5.14 -7.18
N ASP A 110 -34.36 3.91 -6.67
CA ASP A 110 -34.23 2.65 -7.42
C ASP A 110 -32.85 2.45 -8.06
N GLN A 111 -31.81 2.94 -7.39
CA GLN A 111 -30.42 2.78 -7.80
C GLN A 111 -29.73 1.74 -6.91
N GLN A 112 -28.67 1.13 -7.44
CA GLN A 112 -27.84 0.24 -6.63
C GLN A 112 -27.09 1.05 -5.57
N PRO A 113 -26.90 0.53 -4.35
CA PRO A 113 -26.05 1.16 -3.35
C PRO A 113 -24.60 1.19 -3.83
N ALA A 114 -23.91 2.30 -3.55
CA ALA A 114 -22.48 2.40 -3.76
C ALA A 114 -21.74 1.38 -2.87
N PRO A 115 -20.60 0.84 -3.32
CA PRO A 115 -19.75 0.02 -2.46
C PRO A 115 -19.30 0.82 -1.23
N LEU A 116 -19.25 0.14 -0.08
CA LEU A 116 -18.71 0.73 1.15
C LEU A 116 -17.18 0.63 1.12
N GLU A 117 -16.52 1.77 1.07
CA GLU A 117 -15.07 1.89 1.19
C GLU A 117 -14.62 1.89 2.66
N ALA A 118 -13.41 1.40 2.95
CA ALA A 118 -12.90 1.29 4.32
C ALA A 118 -12.88 2.65 5.06
N GLU A 119 -12.55 3.72 4.36
CA GLU A 119 -12.56 5.09 4.90
C GLU A 119 -13.97 5.53 5.34
N SER A 120 -15.00 5.08 4.62
CA SER A 120 -16.39 5.39 4.98
C SER A 120 -16.79 4.74 6.30
N CYS A 121 -16.30 3.52 6.57
CA CYS A 121 -16.49 2.84 7.85
C CYS A 121 -15.79 3.61 8.99
N GLY A 122 -14.52 3.99 8.77
CA GLY A 122 -13.68 4.70 9.74
C GLY A 122 -14.28 6.04 10.15
N ARG A 123 -14.69 6.86 9.17
CA ARG A 123 -15.29 8.19 9.41
C ARG A 123 -16.53 8.13 10.30
N CYS A 124 -17.47 7.22 10.01
CA CYS A 124 -18.67 7.09 10.86
C CYS A 124 -18.34 6.51 12.24
N HIS A 125 -17.41 5.56 12.33
CA HIS A 125 -16.99 5.01 13.62
C HIS A 125 -16.28 6.06 14.49
N GLU A 126 -15.47 6.94 13.88
CA GLU A 126 -14.84 8.06 14.56
C GLU A 126 -15.89 9.08 15.03
N GLU A 127 -16.77 9.54 14.13
CA GLU A 127 -17.83 10.51 14.45
C GLU A 127 -18.74 10.01 15.57
N LYS A 128 -19.16 8.74 15.50
CA LYS A 128 -20.03 8.10 16.49
C LYS A 128 -19.27 7.55 17.70
N LYS A 129 -17.94 7.70 17.75
CA LYS A 129 -17.04 7.22 18.81
C LYS A 129 -17.21 5.72 19.10
N VAL A 130 -17.45 4.94 18.05
CA VAL A 130 -17.53 3.48 18.12
C VAL A 130 -16.12 2.94 18.02
N ALA A 131 -15.57 2.49 19.15
CA ALA A 131 -14.26 1.88 19.18
C ALA A 131 -14.27 0.57 18.37
N VAL A 132 -13.64 0.60 17.19
CA VAL A 132 -13.20 -0.59 16.48
C VAL A 132 -11.69 -0.68 16.59
N ASN A 133 -11.21 -1.87 16.94
CA ASN A 133 -9.78 -2.08 16.90
C ASN A 133 -9.40 -2.35 15.45
N GLU A 134 -8.86 -1.35 14.76
CA GLU A 134 -8.40 -1.49 13.37
C GLU A 134 -7.31 -2.56 13.22
N LEU A 135 -6.58 -2.86 14.32
CA LEU A 135 -5.61 -3.95 14.37
C LEU A 135 -6.28 -5.32 14.53
N ALA A 136 -7.58 -5.39 14.82
CA ALA A 136 -8.40 -6.60 14.85
C ALA A 136 -9.14 -6.78 13.52
N CYS A 137 -8.37 -6.96 12.44
CA CYS A 137 -8.86 -7.03 11.06
C CYS A 137 -10.04 -8.00 10.88
N ALA A 138 -10.07 -9.09 11.64
CA ALA A 138 -11.15 -10.08 11.63
C ALA A 138 -12.53 -9.53 12.01
N GLN A 139 -12.59 -8.42 12.75
CA GLN A 139 -13.85 -7.78 13.13
C GLN A 139 -14.59 -7.20 11.91
N CYS A 140 -13.85 -6.76 10.89
CA CYS A 140 -14.42 -6.23 9.64
C CYS A 140 -14.35 -7.27 8.51
N HIS A 141 -13.18 -7.89 8.32
CA HIS A 141 -12.91 -8.77 7.19
C HIS A 141 -13.35 -10.22 7.40
N GLY A 142 -13.80 -10.58 8.61
CA GLY A 142 -14.14 -11.96 8.98
C GLY A 142 -12.94 -12.87 9.24
N GLU A 143 -11.74 -12.44 8.84
CA GLU A 143 -10.46 -13.13 9.08
C GLU A 143 -9.34 -12.15 9.45
N ASP A 144 -8.31 -12.66 10.13
CA ASP A 144 -7.15 -11.87 10.52
C ASP A 144 -6.18 -11.74 9.34
N LEU A 145 -6.38 -10.68 8.54
CA LEU A 145 -5.58 -10.41 7.34
C LEU A 145 -4.07 -10.27 7.62
N LYS A 146 -3.65 -9.98 8.87
CA LYS A 146 -2.22 -9.92 9.24
C LYS A 146 -1.51 -11.26 9.08
N ARG A 147 -2.25 -12.36 9.07
CA ARG A 147 -1.71 -13.72 8.87
C ARG A 147 -1.54 -14.07 7.40
N ARG A 148 -2.11 -13.27 6.51
CA ARG A 148 -2.05 -13.49 5.07
C ARG A 148 -0.93 -12.65 4.48
N ARG A 149 0.06 -13.32 3.90
CA ARG A 149 1.13 -12.65 3.14
C ARG A 149 0.51 -11.89 1.95
N PRO A 150 0.76 -10.58 1.79
CA PRO A 150 0.34 -9.85 0.60
C PRO A 150 1.01 -10.42 -0.66
N ALA A 151 0.31 -10.35 -1.81
CA ALA A 151 0.81 -10.92 -3.06
C ALA A 151 2.14 -10.30 -3.52
N ASP A 152 2.41 -9.07 -3.11
CA ASP A 152 3.59 -8.31 -3.47
C ASP A 152 4.81 -8.54 -2.56
N HIS A 153 4.67 -9.41 -1.56
CA HIS A 153 5.77 -9.96 -0.77
C HIS A 153 6.41 -11.13 -1.53
N ASP A 154 6.90 -10.80 -2.72
CA ASP A 154 7.62 -11.69 -3.62
C ASP A 154 9.14 -11.51 -3.47
N GLY A 155 9.92 -12.24 -4.28
CA GLY A 155 11.38 -12.11 -4.25
C GLY A 155 11.91 -10.74 -4.67
N ALA A 156 11.11 -9.97 -5.43
CA ALA A 156 11.49 -8.63 -5.87
C ALA A 156 11.27 -7.57 -4.77
N TRP A 157 10.49 -7.88 -3.72
CA TRP A 157 10.21 -6.99 -2.58
C TRP A 157 11.47 -6.30 -2.02
N PHE A 158 12.59 -7.02 -1.89
CA PHE A 158 13.86 -6.46 -1.39
C PHE A 158 14.40 -5.28 -2.20
N GLN A 159 14.02 -5.17 -3.47
CA GLN A 159 14.50 -4.12 -4.36
C GLN A 159 13.60 -2.88 -4.34
N ARG A 160 12.34 -3.03 -3.92
CA ARG A 160 11.28 -2.01 -4.06
C ARG A 160 10.69 -1.52 -2.74
N HIS A 161 10.81 -2.28 -1.64
CA HIS A 161 10.18 -1.92 -0.37
C HIS A 161 10.67 -0.58 0.20
N GLY A 162 11.94 -0.21 -0.03
CA GLY A 162 12.50 1.06 0.43
C GLY A 162 11.76 2.26 -0.17
N GLU A 163 11.64 2.31 -1.49
CA GLU A 163 10.87 3.35 -2.20
C GLU A 163 9.39 3.28 -1.82
N GLN A 164 8.82 2.07 -1.82
CA GLN A 164 7.41 1.84 -1.50
C GLN A 164 7.03 2.28 -0.07
N SER A 165 7.96 2.19 0.88
CA SER A 165 7.73 2.63 2.26
C SER A 165 7.49 4.13 2.37
N GLN A 166 7.92 4.92 1.37
CA GLN A 166 7.80 6.37 1.39
C GLN A 166 6.43 6.86 0.95
N TRP A 167 5.74 6.12 0.08
CA TRP A 167 4.47 6.56 -0.52
C TRP A 167 3.26 5.68 -0.22
N ARG A 168 3.43 4.39 0.09
CA ARG A 168 2.28 3.49 0.33
C ARG A 168 1.42 3.86 1.53
N ALA A 169 1.95 4.64 2.46
CA ALA A 169 1.16 5.21 3.55
C ALA A 169 0.06 6.18 3.07
N LEU A 170 0.16 6.67 1.83
CA LEU A 170 -0.74 7.65 1.24
C LEU A 170 -1.80 7.04 0.31
N GLU A 171 -1.71 5.75 0.01
CA GLU A 171 -2.47 5.18 -1.11
C GLU A 171 -3.85 4.66 -0.74
N GLU A 172 -3.99 3.86 0.32
CA GLU A 172 -5.27 3.17 0.61
C GLU A 172 -5.16 2.32 1.90
N HIS A 173 -6.31 2.03 2.51
CA HIS A 173 -6.44 1.06 3.62
C HIS A 173 -5.78 -0.28 3.29
N GLY A 174 -4.87 -0.76 4.14
CA GLY A 174 -4.22 -2.06 4.00
C GLY A 174 -3.03 -2.09 3.05
N LYS A 175 -2.61 -0.95 2.48
CA LYS A 175 -1.40 -0.83 1.65
C LYS A 175 -0.19 -0.38 2.44
N SER A 176 -0.40 0.29 3.57
CA SER A 176 0.69 0.74 4.43
C SER A 176 1.35 -0.47 5.10
N CYS A 177 2.68 -0.46 5.13
CA CYS A 177 3.45 -1.47 5.84
C CYS A 177 3.09 -1.48 7.34
N GLY A 178 2.75 -0.31 7.89
CA GLY A 178 2.39 -0.11 9.30
C GLY A 178 1.07 -0.77 9.72
N ASP A 179 0.18 -1.04 8.76
CA ASP A 179 -1.11 -1.69 9.03
C ASP A 179 -0.91 -3.13 9.52
N CYS A 180 0.16 -3.76 9.02
CA CYS A 180 0.51 -5.15 9.31
C CYS A 180 1.75 -5.28 10.22
N HIS A 181 2.76 -4.43 10.02
CA HIS A 181 4.06 -4.51 10.70
C HIS A 181 4.25 -3.39 11.72
N ARG A 182 4.89 -3.74 12.84
CA ARG A 182 5.35 -2.73 13.82
C ARG A 182 6.70 -2.14 13.40
N PRO A 183 7.04 -0.91 13.79
CA PRO A 183 8.36 -0.30 13.51
C PRO A 183 9.55 -1.19 13.91
N ALA A 184 9.41 -1.93 15.00
CA ALA A 184 10.42 -2.89 15.46
C ALA A 184 10.74 -4.01 14.44
N THR A 185 9.80 -4.32 13.53
CA THR A 185 10.00 -5.30 12.45
C THR A 185 11.01 -4.77 11.43
N CYS A 186 10.93 -3.48 11.13
CA CYS A 186 11.84 -2.80 10.22
C CYS A 186 13.23 -2.75 10.84
N SER A 187 13.33 -2.26 12.08
CA SER A 187 14.62 -2.14 12.78
C SER A 187 15.28 -3.50 12.95
N ALA A 188 14.56 -4.55 13.36
CA ALA A 188 15.15 -5.88 13.53
C ALA A 188 15.91 -6.41 12.30
N CYS A 189 15.46 -6.07 11.10
CA CYS A 189 16.15 -6.38 9.86
C CYS A 189 17.22 -5.33 9.53
N HIS A 190 16.85 -4.05 9.50
CA HIS A 190 17.75 -2.96 9.10
C HIS A 190 18.93 -2.75 10.05
N ASP A 191 18.83 -3.19 11.30
CA ASP A 191 19.93 -3.17 12.28
C ASP A 191 20.98 -4.27 11.99
N GLN A 192 20.61 -5.31 11.24
CA GLN A 192 21.49 -6.42 10.84
C GLN A 192 21.95 -6.32 9.39
N GLN A 193 21.17 -5.67 8.54
CA GLN A 193 21.46 -5.53 7.11
C GLN A 193 22.34 -4.31 6.86
N LYS A 194 23.54 -4.55 6.34
CA LYS A 194 24.43 -3.48 5.92
C LYS A 194 23.83 -2.76 4.70
N PRO A 195 23.87 -1.41 4.65
CA PRO A 195 23.54 -0.67 3.46
C PRO A 195 24.33 -1.17 2.23
N ARG A 196 23.75 -1.07 1.03
CA ARG A 196 24.41 -1.54 -0.21
C ARG A 196 25.73 -0.83 -0.49
N ASP A 197 25.86 0.41 -0.04
CA ASP A 197 27.06 1.21 -0.14
C ASP A 197 28.10 0.89 0.94
N HIS A 198 27.79 0.07 1.95
CA HIS A 198 28.68 -0.29 3.04
C HIS A 198 29.78 -1.30 2.60
N ASN A 199 30.68 -0.83 1.75
CA ASN A 199 31.78 -1.60 1.15
C ASN A 199 33.15 -0.93 1.37
N GLY A 200 34.23 -1.56 0.89
CA GLY A 200 35.60 -1.07 1.08
C GLY A 200 35.85 0.30 0.45
N LEU A 201 35.27 0.57 -0.73
CA LEU A 201 35.39 1.86 -1.41
C LEU A 201 34.74 2.96 -0.57
N TRP A 202 33.55 2.69 -0.03
CA TRP A 202 32.90 3.62 0.88
C TRP A 202 33.74 3.91 2.11
N ARG A 203 34.26 2.86 2.75
CA ARG A 203 35.12 2.98 3.94
C ARG A 203 36.32 3.89 3.69
N VAL A 204 36.95 3.83 2.52
CA VAL A 204 38.23 4.54 2.28
C VAL A 204 38.09 5.85 1.51
N ARG A 205 36.98 6.07 0.78
CA ARG A 205 36.88 7.22 -0.15
C ARG A 205 35.59 8.03 -0.03
N THR A 206 34.44 7.42 0.25
CA THR A 206 33.15 8.13 0.08
C THR A 206 32.34 8.30 1.36
N HIS A 207 32.68 7.65 2.47
CA HIS A 207 31.95 7.82 3.74
C HIS A 207 32.02 9.24 4.29
N GLY A 208 33.12 9.97 4.06
CA GLY A 208 33.25 11.37 4.50
C GLY A 208 32.25 12.30 3.81
N LEU A 209 32.04 12.13 2.49
CA LEU A 209 30.99 12.84 1.77
C LEU A 209 29.62 12.46 2.32
N ALA A 210 29.33 11.16 2.41
CA ALA A 210 28.04 10.68 2.90
C ALA A 210 27.71 11.19 4.32
N ALA A 211 28.67 11.17 5.24
CA ALA A 211 28.51 11.66 6.60
C ALA A 211 28.38 13.20 6.68
N GLY A 212 28.89 13.93 5.69
CA GLY A 212 28.68 15.38 5.58
C GLY A 212 27.26 15.75 5.13
N TRP A 213 26.59 14.88 4.37
CA TRP A 213 25.20 15.08 3.93
C TRP A 213 24.17 14.53 4.93
N ASP A 214 24.39 13.32 5.41
CA ASP A 214 23.48 12.62 6.30
C ASP A 214 24.27 11.70 7.24
N ARG A 215 24.58 12.23 8.42
CA ARG A 215 25.25 11.48 9.48
C ARG A 215 24.30 10.52 10.20
N ASP A 216 23.03 10.87 10.27
CA ASP A 216 22.01 10.16 11.04
C ASP A 216 21.72 8.78 10.46
N ARG A 217 21.83 8.60 9.13
CA ARG A 217 21.75 7.27 8.49
C ARG A 217 22.76 6.26 9.04
N CYS A 218 23.90 6.74 9.56
CA CYS A 218 24.94 5.89 10.12
C CYS A 218 24.61 5.55 11.58
N MET A 219 23.90 6.45 12.27
CA MET A 219 23.54 6.34 13.67
C MET A 219 22.44 5.29 13.92
N THR A 220 21.81 4.79 12.85
CA THR A 220 20.93 3.62 12.88
C THR A 220 21.64 2.40 13.48
N CYS A 221 22.92 2.19 13.14
CA CYS A 221 23.69 1.03 13.64
C CYS A 221 24.95 1.42 14.42
N HIS A 222 25.50 2.61 14.20
CA HIS A 222 26.75 3.05 14.82
C HIS A 222 26.53 4.13 15.87
N GLN A 223 27.31 4.09 16.94
CA GLN A 223 27.34 5.19 17.91
C GLN A 223 28.46 6.18 17.58
N THR A 224 28.38 7.40 18.11
CA THR A 224 29.39 8.46 17.94
C THR A 224 30.81 7.99 18.30
N SER A 225 30.92 7.08 19.28
CA SER A 225 32.18 6.45 19.67
C SER A 225 32.86 5.67 18.54
N THR A 226 32.09 5.12 17.61
CA THR A 226 32.60 4.44 16.41
C THR A 226 33.35 5.41 15.51
N CYS A 227 32.78 6.60 15.31
CA CYS A 227 33.41 7.66 14.52
C CYS A 227 34.71 8.10 15.19
N GLN A 228 34.65 8.40 16.49
CA GLN A 228 35.80 8.87 17.25
C GLN A 228 36.95 7.86 17.22
N ARG A 229 36.67 6.59 17.49
CA ARG A 229 37.68 5.52 17.47
C ARG A 229 38.31 5.37 16.09
N CYS A 230 37.51 5.33 15.03
CA CYS A 230 38.05 5.18 13.67
C CYS A 230 38.91 6.37 13.25
N HIS A 231 38.46 7.60 13.51
CA HIS A 231 39.22 8.81 13.16
C HIS A 231 40.42 9.07 14.07
N ALA A 232 40.45 8.51 15.28
CA ALA A 232 41.62 8.54 16.16
C ALA A 232 42.66 7.48 15.79
N ASP A 233 42.22 6.26 15.47
CA ASP A 233 43.11 5.10 15.33
C ASP A 233 43.50 4.80 13.88
N THR A 234 42.70 5.24 12.90
CA THR A 234 42.93 4.90 11.48
C THR A 234 43.83 5.94 10.83
N ARG A 235 45.06 5.51 10.51
CA ARG A 235 45.99 6.33 9.72
C ARG A 235 45.36 6.70 8.36
N PRO A 236 45.26 7.99 8.00
CA PRO A 236 44.67 8.40 6.73
C PRO A 236 45.50 7.92 5.53
N VAL A 237 44.87 7.80 4.35
CA VAL A 237 45.51 7.27 3.14
C VAL A 237 46.72 8.10 2.69
N ASN A 238 46.69 9.42 2.92
CA ASN A 238 47.78 10.33 2.59
C ASN A 238 49.02 10.16 3.50
N HIS A 239 48.88 9.53 4.67
CA HIS A 239 49.98 9.26 5.61
C HIS A 239 50.73 7.97 5.26
N ALA A 240 51.08 7.79 3.99
CA ALA A 240 51.88 6.67 3.49
C ALA A 240 53.19 7.16 2.85
N GLY A 241 54.26 6.35 2.92
CA GLY A 241 55.57 6.68 2.34
C GLY A 241 56.27 7.86 3.04
N ASN A 242 56.91 8.73 2.25
CA ASN A 242 57.69 9.89 2.75
C ASN A 242 56.81 11.08 3.14
N TRP A 243 55.85 10.87 4.04
CA TRP A 243 54.92 11.92 4.50
C TRP A 243 55.65 13.18 5.00
N ARG A 244 56.76 13.02 5.74
CA ARG A 244 57.58 14.15 6.20
C ARG A 244 58.02 15.09 5.08
N LEU A 245 58.27 14.58 3.88
CA LEU A 245 58.71 15.39 2.73
C LEU A 245 57.52 15.92 1.90
N ASN A 246 56.36 15.25 1.95
CA ASN A 246 55.25 15.50 1.03
C ASN A 246 54.04 16.17 1.71
N HIS A 247 53.98 16.24 3.04
CA HIS A 247 52.84 16.81 3.76
C HIS A 247 52.59 18.28 3.44
N GLY A 248 53.64 19.04 3.08
CA GLY A 248 53.52 20.43 2.64
C GLY A 248 52.71 20.59 1.34
N LEU A 249 52.84 19.65 0.39
CA LEU A 249 52.04 19.65 -0.83
C LEU A 249 50.56 19.40 -0.51
N VAL A 250 50.29 18.49 0.42
CA VAL A 250 48.91 18.18 0.85
C VAL A 250 48.31 19.35 1.63
N ALA A 251 49.06 19.95 2.56
CA ALA A 251 48.63 21.14 3.32
C ALA A 251 48.34 22.36 2.41
N GLY A 252 48.96 22.43 1.22
CA GLY A 252 48.63 23.43 0.21
C GLY A 252 47.34 23.15 -0.58
N THR A 253 46.74 21.96 -0.43
CA THR A 253 45.56 21.51 -1.19
C THR A 253 44.33 21.22 -0.33
N VAL A 254 44.50 21.07 0.99
CA VAL A 254 43.42 20.85 1.96
C VAL A 254 43.57 21.81 3.13
N GLY A 255 42.47 22.30 3.69
CA GLY A 255 42.53 23.23 4.82
C GLY A 255 42.98 22.56 6.13
N ASN A 256 43.52 23.38 7.04
CA ASN A 256 44.05 22.94 8.34
C ASN A 256 43.01 22.19 9.19
N GLU A 257 41.72 22.48 9.00
CA GLU A 257 40.60 21.78 9.64
C GLU A 257 40.63 20.26 9.40
N THR A 258 41.15 19.81 8.26
CA THR A 258 41.27 18.38 7.94
C THR A 258 42.37 17.73 8.77
N CYS A 259 43.45 18.45 9.04
CA CYS A 259 44.57 17.99 9.86
C CYS A 259 44.23 18.05 11.36
N ASN A 260 43.43 19.05 11.74
CA ASN A 260 43.01 19.29 13.13
C ASN A 260 42.07 18.22 13.70
N VAL A 261 41.57 17.32 12.84
CA VAL A 261 40.84 16.11 13.26
C VAL A 261 41.71 15.23 14.17
N CYS A 262 43.03 15.18 13.93
CA CYS A 262 43.96 14.33 14.67
C CYS A 262 45.11 15.12 15.33
N HIS A 263 45.50 16.26 14.76
CA HIS A 263 46.63 17.04 15.23
C HIS A 263 46.19 18.33 15.92
N GLN A 264 46.85 18.69 17.02
CA GLN A 264 46.65 20.02 17.62
C GLN A 264 47.50 21.06 16.88
N THR A 265 47.04 22.31 16.84
CA THR A 265 47.80 23.41 16.22
C THR A 265 49.21 23.56 16.81
N SER A 266 49.37 23.25 18.10
CA SER A 266 50.67 23.22 18.79
C SER A 266 51.66 22.21 18.19
N TRP A 267 51.18 21.08 17.67
CA TRP A 267 52.01 20.08 17.00
C TRP A 267 52.62 20.63 15.70
N CYS A 268 51.83 21.39 14.94
CA CYS A 268 52.31 22.07 13.74
C CYS A 268 53.33 23.15 14.10
N ALA A 269 53.03 23.94 15.15
CA ALA A 269 53.89 25.01 15.63
C ALA A 269 55.27 24.51 16.06
N ALA A 270 55.41 23.26 16.52
CA ALA A 270 56.71 22.70 16.90
C ALA A 270 57.75 22.72 15.75
N CYS A 271 57.31 22.68 14.49
CA CYS A 271 58.19 22.74 13.31
C CYS A 271 58.00 24.00 12.46
N HIS A 272 56.87 24.71 12.62
CA HIS A 272 56.48 25.86 11.79
C HIS A 272 56.39 27.20 12.55
N SER A 273 56.85 27.28 13.81
CA SER A 273 56.79 28.47 14.69
C SER A 273 57.60 29.70 14.25
N GLY A 274 58.19 29.69 13.05
CA GLY A 274 59.01 30.79 12.53
C GLY A 274 58.94 30.93 11.00
N ARG A 275 57.83 30.48 10.39
CA ARG A 275 57.54 30.67 8.96
C ARG A 275 56.27 31.48 8.78
#